data_AF-A0A7D5GUW2-F1
#
_entry.id   AF-A0A7D5GUW2-F1
#
_cell.length_a   1.000
_cell.length_b   1.000
_cell.length_c   1.000
_cell.angle_alpha   90.00
_cell.angle_beta   90.00
_cell.angle_gamma   90.00
#
_symmetry.space_group_name_H-M   'P 1'
#
loop_
_entity.id
_entity.type
_entity.pdbx_description
1 polymer ?
#
loop_
_entity_poly.entity_id
_entity_poly.type
_entity_poly.pdbx_seq_one_letter_code
_entity_poly.pdbx_strand_id
1 'polypeptide(L)'
;MTTLVVCLDRTDDVGRKTGLRSPVVGWEAVRALVTDVGLADPEDSGVNTLLESLRVAQNLRDENEEVVVAVVSGNHESMVSADRSVAAQLDDLIAEYDPKSAVVVTDSAEDERLIPIVESRVRVDSVDRVVVRQARDIESTYYLLKQFLADEELRQTVLVPIGLTLLVFPLLATSVGPATGAAAITTVIGLFLLYKGFNVDELLTRLAHQTRESLYSGQVSVVTYVVAAGLTFVGLFVGALGVSNLGETPGVVIPATQFAFDSIPWLAMAALTASAGRLLDEAIGEAPIRSSFLNLPFIVLAVSLVVRGFSAYFLEQQNVIDPFVVPAAELGVLSNERFVMGAGERLALFVVTAIVVSLVGAQIASIVSGSSGNERRDGGSDADRNAGGDGPDSSVERGTPADGTANRQAGLLADGSDPELTDGGADSNANPDPSRERDHDR
;
A
#
# COMPACT_ATOMS: atom_id res chain seq x y z
N MET A 1 -0.22 40.43 25.02
CA MET A 1 -1.61 40.00 24.76
C MET A 1 -1.93 38.95 25.79
N THR A 2 -3.14 38.95 26.33
CA THR A 2 -3.52 38.03 27.41
C THR A 2 -4.20 36.81 26.82
N THR A 3 -3.66 35.63 27.08
CA THR A 3 -4.17 34.34 26.61
C THR A 3 -4.69 33.55 27.81
N LEU A 4 -5.93 33.08 27.72
CA LEU A 4 -6.57 32.25 28.75
C LEU A 4 -6.35 30.77 28.44
N VAL A 5 -5.58 30.06 29.26
CA VAL A 5 -5.51 28.60 29.20
C VAL A 5 -6.56 28.03 30.14
N VAL A 6 -7.61 27.43 29.56
CA VAL A 6 -8.78 26.95 30.30
C VAL A 6 -8.89 25.43 30.26
N CYS A 7 -8.85 24.82 31.44
CA CYS A 7 -9.22 23.42 31.65
C CYS A 7 -10.72 23.34 31.93
N LEU A 8 -11.42 22.47 31.21
CA LEU A 8 -12.87 22.31 31.33
C LEU A 8 -13.21 21.03 32.09
N ASP A 9 -14.11 21.12 33.07
CA ASP A 9 -14.59 20.00 33.88
C ASP A 9 -16.11 20.10 34.06
N ARG A 10 -16.87 19.53 33.13
CA ARG A 10 -18.33 19.67 33.09
C ARG A 10 -19.03 19.00 34.27
N THR A 11 -18.48 17.90 34.77
CA THR A 11 -19.06 17.04 35.80
C THR A 11 -18.77 17.49 37.22
N ASP A 12 -17.95 18.53 37.39
CA ASP A 12 -17.46 19.04 38.68
C ASP A 12 -16.64 17.98 39.43
N ASP A 13 -15.82 17.22 38.71
CA ASP A 13 -14.96 16.21 39.32
C ASP A 13 -13.87 16.84 40.19
N VAL A 14 -13.40 18.03 39.83
CA VAL A 14 -12.47 18.82 40.62
C VAL A 14 -13.09 19.22 41.96
N GLY A 15 -14.29 19.81 41.94
CA GLY A 15 -15.00 20.22 43.16
C GLY A 15 -15.39 19.04 44.03
N ARG A 16 -15.85 17.94 43.43
CA ARG A 16 -16.19 16.69 44.14
C ARG A 16 -15.00 16.04 44.84
N LYS A 17 -13.81 16.06 44.23
CA LYS A 17 -12.61 15.41 44.78
C LYS A 17 -11.89 16.26 45.82
N THR A 18 -11.88 17.57 45.66
CA THR A 18 -11.07 18.48 46.47
C THR A 18 -11.87 19.36 47.44
N GLY A 19 -13.18 19.51 47.21
CA GLY A 19 -14.03 20.45 47.95
C GLY A 19 -13.79 21.92 47.62
N LEU A 20 -12.95 22.21 46.63
CA LEU A 20 -12.67 23.57 46.15
C LEU A 20 -13.83 24.07 45.27
N ARG A 21 -14.00 25.39 45.21
CA ARG A 21 -14.99 26.03 44.36
C ARG A 21 -14.33 26.53 43.09
N SER A 22 -14.95 26.21 41.95
CA SER A 22 -14.54 26.74 40.64
C SER A 22 -15.08 28.17 40.43
N PRO A 23 -14.36 29.03 39.68
CA PRO A 23 -13.14 28.70 38.93
C PRO A 23 -11.89 28.76 39.82
N VAL A 24 -10.95 27.83 39.61
CA VAL A 24 -9.62 27.88 40.23
C VAL A 24 -8.69 28.59 39.27
N VAL A 25 -8.18 29.76 39.67
CA VAL A 25 -7.44 30.67 38.77
C VAL A 25 -6.02 30.90 39.26
N GLY A 26 -5.07 30.91 38.31
CA GLY A 26 -3.67 31.22 38.54
C GLY A 26 -2.77 29.98 38.58
N TRP A 27 -1.53 30.16 38.14
CA TRP A 27 -0.55 29.08 38.01
C TRP A 27 -0.34 28.28 39.30
N GLU A 28 -0.15 28.98 40.42
CA GLU A 28 0.14 28.35 41.70
C GLU A 28 -1.07 27.59 42.24
N ALA A 29 -2.28 28.14 42.06
CA ALA A 29 -3.52 27.50 42.47
C ALA A 29 -3.78 26.22 41.67
N VAL A 30 -3.61 26.26 40.34
CA VAL A 30 -3.77 25.09 39.48
C VAL A 30 -2.67 24.05 39.74
N ARG A 31 -1.43 24.47 40.02
CA ARG A 31 -0.34 23.56 40.41
C ARG A 31 -0.60 22.86 41.74
N ALA A 32 -1.15 23.56 42.72
CA ALA A 32 -1.58 22.93 43.97
C ALA A 32 -2.72 21.93 43.71
N LEU A 33 -3.69 22.32 42.87
CA LEU A 33 -4.83 21.50 42.51
C LEU A 33 -4.45 20.16 41.86
N VAL A 34 -3.41 20.13 41.02
CA VAL A 34 -2.87 18.86 40.46
C VAL A 34 -2.55 17.86 41.56
N THR A 35 -1.94 18.33 42.66
CA THR A 35 -1.56 17.47 43.78
C THR A 35 -2.79 16.98 44.55
N ASP A 36 -3.76 17.87 44.80
CA ASP A 36 -4.98 17.52 45.53
C ASP A 36 -5.85 16.53 44.74
N VAL A 37 -6.05 16.76 43.44
CA VAL A 37 -6.81 15.87 42.55
C VAL A 37 -6.09 14.53 42.38
N GLY A 38 -4.76 14.55 42.17
CA GLY A 38 -3.97 13.33 42.00
C GLY A 38 -3.86 12.48 43.27
N LEU A 39 -3.91 13.08 44.45
CA LEU A 39 -3.97 12.34 45.71
C LEU A 39 -5.37 11.75 45.97
N ALA A 40 -6.43 12.42 45.51
CA ALA A 40 -7.80 11.92 45.63
C ALA A 40 -8.09 10.75 44.68
N ASP A 41 -7.57 10.81 43.45
CA ASP A 41 -7.78 9.78 42.42
C ASP A 41 -6.61 9.73 41.42
N PRO A 42 -5.60 8.86 41.66
CA PRO A 42 -4.39 8.81 40.83
C PRO A 42 -4.60 8.19 39.45
N GLU A 43 -5.73 7.51 39.20
CA GLU A 43 -6.02 6.88 37.91
C GLU A 43 -6.78 7.80 36.94
N ASP A 44 -7.22 8.97 37.43
CA ASP A 44 -8.02 9.92 36.66
C ASP A 44 -7.19 10.67 35.61
N SER A 45 -7.72 10.76 34.39
CA SER A 45 -7.06 11.46 33.28
C SER A 45 -7.02 12.97 33.46
N GLY A 46 -7.91 13.57 34.25
CA GLY A 46 -7.98 14.98 34.59
C GLY A 46 -6.73 15.51 35.28
N VAL A 47 -5.98 14.67 36.00
CA VAL A 47 -4.64 15.04 36.51
C VAL A 47 -3.71 15.42 35.35
N ASN A 48 -3.77 14.67 34.25
CA ASN A 48 -2.97 14.96 33.06
C ASN A 48 -3.49 16.19 32.32
N THR A 49 -4.80 16.44 32.32
CA THR A 49 -5.41 17.66 31.76
C THR A 49 -4.91 18.92 32.47
N LEU A 50 -4.85 18.89 33.81
CA LEU A 50 -4.29 19.98 34.61
C LEU A 50 -2.78 20.18 34.36
N LEU A 51 -2.02 19.09 34.27
CA LEU A 51 -0.59 19.14 33.94
C LEU A 51 -0.34 19.72 32.54
N GLU A 52 -1.13 19.34 31.53
CA GLU A 52 -1.01 19.89 30.19
C GLU A 52 -1.42 21.36 30.16
N SER A 53 -2.47 21.76 30.89
CA SER A 53 -2.85 23.19 31.05
C SER A 53 -1.71 24.03 31.62
N LEU A 54 -0.99 23.50 32.61
CA LEU A 54 0.22 24.14 33.12
C LEU A 54 1.31 24.18 32.04
N ARG A 55 1.60 23.06 31.38
CA ARG A 55 2.64 23.02 30.34
C ARG A 55 2.39 24.03 29.21
N VAL A 56 1.18 24.10 28.69
CA VAL A 56 0.76 25.07 27.66
C VAL A 56 0.98 26.49 28.15
N ALA A 57 0.55 26.81 29.37
CA ALA A 57 0.70 28.14 29.93
C ALA A 57 2.14 28.54 30.29
N GLN A 58 3.04 27.56 30.46
CA GLN A 58 4.47 27.82 30.57
C GLN A 58 5.06 28.16 29.20
N ASN A 59 4.75 27.36 28.17
CA ASN A 59 5.23 27.60 26.81
C ASN A 59 4.86 29.00 26.30
N LEU A 60 3.59 29.41 26.49
CA LEU A 60 3.13 30.75 26.09
C LEU A 60 3.85 31.88 26.87
N ARG A 61 4.18 31.66 28.15
CA ARG A 61 4.95 32.63 28.93
C ARG A 61 6.40 32.74 28.47
N ASP A 62 7.01 31.62 28.08
CA ASP A 62 8.36 31.60 27.51
C ASP A 62 8.42 32.34 26.16
N GLU A 63 7.29 32.42 25.45
CA GLU A 63 7.09 33.24 24.25
C GLU A 63 6.79 34.73 24.55
N ASN A 64 6.84 35.15 25.82
CA ASN A 64 6.51 36.49 26.32
C ASN A 64 5.03 36.89 26.15
N GLU A 65 4.10 35.93 26.18
CA GLU A 65 2.67 36.23 26.33
C GLU A 65 2.26 36.37 27.79
N GLU A 66 1.24 37.20 28.05
CA GLU A 66 0.60 37.26 29.35
C GLU A 66 -0.42 36.12 29.42
N VAL A 67 -0.33 35.27 30.44
CA VAL A 67 -1.14 34.04 30.49
C VAL A 67 -1.88 33.93 31.80
N VAL A 68 -3.17 33.62 31.71
CA VAL A 68 -4.02 33.25 32.85
C VAL A 68 -4.39 31.79 32.69
N VAL A 69 -4.12 30.97 33.70
CA VAL A 69 -4.57 29.57 33.74
C VAL A 69 -5.79 29.48 34.63
N ALA A 70 -6.86 28.85 34.16
CA ALA A 70 -8.06 28.65 34.93
C ALA A 70 -8.63 27.25 34.74
N VAL A 71 -9.20 26.70 35.80
CA VAL A 71 -10.01 25.48 35.76
C VAL A 71 -11.46 25.89 36.01
N VAL A 72 -12.32 25.59 35.05
CA VAL A 72 -13.73 25.96 35.08
C VAL A 72 -14.56 24.68 35.15
N SER A 73 -15.39 24.59 36.19
CA SER A 73 -16.20 23.40 36.45
C SER A 73 -17.69 23.66 36.36
N GLY A 74 -18.45 22.65 35.95
CA GLY A 74 -19.90 22.64 35.99
C GLY A 74 -20.47 22.62 37.41
N ASN A 75 -21.79 22.48 37.52
CA ASN A 75 -22.47 22.26 38.79
C ASN A 75 -23.28 20.96 38.68
N HIS A 76 -23.16 20.10 39.68
CA HIS A 76 -23.66 18.72 39.70
C HIS A 76 -25.20 18.58 39.75
N GLU A 77 -25.95 19.65 40.01
CA GLU A 77 -27.41 19.56 40.22
C GLU A 77 -28.23 19.29 38.93
N SER A 78 -27.78 19.71 37.75
CA SER A 78 -28.42 19.42 36.46
C SER A 78 -27.53 19.76 35.25
N MET A 79 -27.74 19.10 34.09
CA MET A 79 -26.96 19.39 32.87
C MET A 79 -27.09 20.84 32.38
N VAL A 80 -28.28 21.43 32.49
CA VAL A 80 -28.52 22.83 32.08
C VAL A 80 -27.89 23.81 33.08
N SER A 81 -27.78 23.43 34.36
CA SER A 81 -27.06 24.24 35.35
C SER A 81 -25.55 24.14 35.21
N ALA A 82 -25.01 23.02 34.72
CA ALA A 82 -23.57 22.87 34.46
C ALA A 82 -23.08 23.83 33.37
N ASP A 83 -23.73 23.82 32.21
CA ASP A 83 -23.36 24.69 31.07
C ASP A 83 -23.50 26.18 31.43
N ARG A 84 -24.54 26.55 32.20
CA ARG A 84 -24.73 27.92 32.71
C ARG A 84 -23.71 28.32 33.77
N SER A 85 -23.30 27.39 34.64
CA SER A 85 -22.26 27.63 35.65
C SER A 85 -20.93 27.95 34.96
N VAL A 86 -20.54 27.11 34.00
CA VAL A 86 -19.33 27.31 33.19
C VAL A 86 -19.38 28.66 32.46
N ALA A 87 -20.52 28.98 31.83
CA ALA A 87 -20.73 30.27 31.18
C ALA A 87 -20.52 31.46 32.13
N ALA A 88 -21.10 31.42 33.34
CA ALA A 88 -20.96 32.49 34.32
C ALA A 88 -19.51 32.65 34.81
N GLN A 89 -18.82 31.53 35.07
CA GLN A 89 -17.41 31.55 35.48
C GLN A 89 -16.51 32.11 34.36
N LEU A 90 -16.80 31.80 33.09
CA LEU A 90 -16.10 32.41 31.96
C LEU A 90 -16.39 33.90 31.83
N ASP A 91 -17.63 34.33 32.07
CA ASP A 91 -18.00 35.75 32.05
C ASP A 91 -17.24 36.53 33.15
N ASP A 92 -17.08 35.94 34.34
CA ASP A 92 -16.28 36.52 35.44
C ASP A 92 -14.78 36.60 35.07
N LEU A 93 -14.21 35.53 34.51
CA LEU A 93 -12.82 35.50 34.04
C LEU A 93 -12.56 36.55 32.95
N ILE A 94 -13.50 36.76 32.03
CA ILE A 94 -13.36 37.75 30.98
C ILE A 94 -13.45 39.16 31.55
N ALA A 95 -14.36 39.39 32.49
CA ALA A 95 -14.51 40.69 33.15
C ALA A 95 -13.26 41.07 33.97
N GLU A 96 -12.59 40.10 34.59
CA GLU A 96 -11.41 40.35 35.43
C GLU A 96 -10.11 40.45 34.62
N TYR A 97 -9.92 39.60 33.60
CA TYR A 97 -8.61 39.44 32.93
C TYR A 97 -8.56 39.93 31.47
N ASP A 98 -9.68 40.28 30.83
CA ASP A 98 -9.79 40.70 29.41
C ASP A 98 -8.92 39.87 28.42
N PRO A 99 -9.05 38.53 28.39
CA PRO A 99 -8.27 37.69 27.50
C PRO A 99 -8.64 37.94 26.03
N LYS A 100 -7.64 38.02 25.16
CA LYS A 100 -7.83 38.20 23.70
C LYS A 100 -8.03 36.88 22.97
N SER A 101 -7.49 35.80 23.52
CA SER A 101 -7.71 34.45 23.03
C SER A 101 -7.67 33.43 24.16
N ALA A 102 -8.07 32.21 23.84
CA ALA A 102 -8.04 31.09 24.76
C ALA A 102 -7.47 29.83 24.10
N VAL A 103 -6.78 29.04 24.92
CA VAL A 103 -6.41 27.65 24.63
C VAL A 103 -7.24 26.77 25.56
N VAL A 104 -8.06 25.90 24.99
CA VAL A 104 -8.92 25.00 25.74
C VAL A 104 -8.20 23.65 25.89
N VAL A 105 -8.16 23.11 27.11
CA VAL A 105 -7.56 21.80 27.40
C VAL A 105 -8.64 20.88 27.98
N THR A 106 -8.75 19.66 27.44
CA THR A 106 -9.77 18.67 27.82
C THR A 106 -9.27 17.24 27.61
N ASP A 107 -9.68 16.30 28.45
CA ASP A 107 -9.44 14.86 28.30
C ASP A 107 -10.70 14.05 27.97
N SER A 108 -11.88 14.68 28.00
CA SER A 108 -13.15 13.99 27.82
C SER A 108 -14.02 14.57 26.71
N ALA A 109 -14.75 13.69 26.04
CA ALA A 109 -15.75 14.07 25.04
C ALA A 109 -16.97 14.77 25.66
N GLU A 110 -17.19 14.62 26.98
CA GLU A 110 -18.27 15.31 27.69
C GLU A 110 -17.94 16.78 27.93
N ASP A 111 -16.68 17.06 28.25
CA ASP A 111 -16.13 18.41 28.45
C ASP A 111 -15.95 19.15 27.12
N GLU A 112 -15.65 18.44 26.03
CA GLU A 112 -15.62 19.03 24.67
C GLU A 112 -16.94 19.72 24.31
N ARG A 113 -18.07 19.32 24.90
CA ARG A 113 -19.38 19.96 24.67
C ARG A 113 -19.46 21.38 25.25
N LEU A 114 -18.52 21.78 26.10
CA LEU A 114 -18.40 23.14 26.63
C LEU A 114 -17.61 24.06 25.68
N ILE A 115 -16.90 23.53 24.68
CA ILE A 115 -16.11 24.34 23.72
C ILE A 115 -16.97 25.42 23.04
N PRO A 116 -18.19 25.14 22.52
CA PRO A 116 -19.01 26.19 21.91
C PRO A 116 -19.39 27.32 22.89
N ILE A 117 -19.44 27.03 24.20
CA ILE A 117 -19.71 28.04 25.23
C ILE A 117 -18.50 28.97 25.37
N VAL A 118 -17.28 28.43 25.36
CA VAL A 118 -16.03 29.20 25.37
C VAL A 118 -15.91 30.03 24.10
N GLU A 119 -16.11 29.43 22.92
CA GLU A 119 -16.03 30.09 21.61
C GLU A 119 -17.01 31.28 21.49
N SER A 120 -18.17 31.20 22.14
CA SER A 120 -19.16 32.28 22.15
C SER A 120 -18.76 33.50 22.99
N ARG A 121 -17.69 33.41 23.80
CA ARG A 121 -17.28 34.42 24.78
C ARG A 121 -15.87 34.97 24.53
N VAL A 122 -14.96 34.09 24.12
CA VAL A 122 -13.57 34.42 23.81
C VAL A 122 -13.13 33.66 22.55
N ARG A 123 -12.24 34.27 21.77
CA ARG A 123 -11.66 33.61 20.60
C ARG A 123 -10.83 32.40 21.03
N VAL A 124 -11.19 31.20 20.58
CA VAL A 124 -10.39 29.99 20.83
C VAL A 124 -9.36 29.83 19.71
N ASP A 125 -8.07 29.91 20.07
CA ASP A 125 -6.97 29.73 19.10
C ASP A 125 -6.60 28.25 18.93
N SER A 126 -6.76 27.43 19.99
CA SER A 126 -6.53 25.99 19.93
C SER A 126 -7.33 25.21 20.98
N VAL A 127 -7.56 23.93 20.67
CA VAL A 127 -8.13 22.94 21.60
C VAL A 127 -7.13 21.78 21.72
N ASP A 128 -6.60 21.59 22.92
CA ASP A 128 -5.69 20.50 23.25
C ASP A 128 -6.45 19.34 23.91
N ARG A 129 -6.27 18.14 23.37
CA ARG A 129 -6.98 16.91 23.76
C ARG A 129 -6.01 15.94 24.40
N VAL A 130 -6.13 15.77 25.72
CA VAL A 130 -5.26 14.89 26.49
C VAL A 130 -5.81 13.47 26.45
N VAL A 131 -4.98 12.52 26.00
CA VAL A 131 -5.36 11.10 25.93
C VAL A 131 -4.34 10.25 26.69
N VAL A 132 -4.78 9.63 27.79
CA VAL A 132 -3.97 8.73 28.60
C VAL A 132 -4.05 7.31 28.05
N ARG A 133 -2.90 6.69 27.72
CA ARG A 133 -2.84 5.32 27.19
C ARG A 133 -2.76 4.30 28.34
N GLN A 134 -3.85 3.58 28.59
CA GLN A 134 -3.91 2.45 29.52
C GLN A 134 -3.88 1.11 28.76
N ALA A 135 -3.01 0.17 29.15
CA ALA A 135 -3.04 -1.21 28.62
C ALA A 135 -4.13 -2.03 29.33
N ARG A 136 -4.95 -2.81 28.60
CA ARG A 136 -6.14 -3.52 29.14
C ARG A 136 -6.03 -5.05 29.10
N ASP A 137 -6.70 -5.69 30.07
CA ASP A 137 -6.66 -7.11 30.47
C ASP A 137 -7.40 -8.16 29.58
N ILE A 138 -7.15 -9.44 29.91
CA ILE A 138 -7.47 -10.71 29.22
C ILE A 138 -8.93 -10.90 28.75
N GLU A 139 -9.92 -10.25 29.37
CA GLU A 139 -11.35 -10.37 28.99
C GLU A 139 -11.61 -9.91 27.53
N SER A 140 -10.90 -8.87 27.09
CA SER A 140 -10.97 -8.37 25.71
C SER A 140 -10.52 -9.45 24.70
N THR A 141 -9.59 -10.33 25.09
CA THR A 141 -9.08 -11.41 24.24
C THR A 141 -10.15 -12.50 24.03
N TYR A 142 -10.95 -12.81 25.05
CA TYR A 142 -12.06 -13.77 24.91
C TYR A 142 -13.10 -13.30 23.89
N TYR A 143 -13.48 -12.02 23.95
CA TYR A 143 -14.45 -11.45 23.01
C TYR A 143 -13.89 -11.39 21.58
N LEU A 144 -12.61 -11.04 21.42
CA LEU A 144 -11.94 -11.08 20.11
C LEU A 144 -11.92 -12.49 19.52
N LEU A 145 -11.59 -13.50 20.33
CA LEU A 145 -11.60 -14.89 19.88
C LEU A 145 -13.00 -15.37 19.50
N LYS A 146 -14.02 -14.98 20.28
CA LYS A 146 -15.43 -15.27 19.98
C LYS A 146 -15.88 -14.64 18.67
N GLN A 147 -15.48 -13.38 18.42
CA GLN A 147 -15.82 -12.68 17.18
C GLN A 147 -15.11 -13.30 15.98
N PHE A 148 -13.84 -13.66 16.12
CA PHE A 148 -13.07 -14.39 15.09
C PHE A 148 -13.73 -15.72 14.69
N LEU A 149 -14.25 -16.47 15.67
CA LEU A 149 -14.97 -17.73 15.41
C LEU A 149 -16.35 -17.53 14.77
N ALA A 150 -16.98 -16.38 15.01
CA ALA A 150 -18.31 -16.07 14.47
C ALA A 150 -18.26 -15.61 13.00
N ASP A 151 -17.16 -14.99 12.57
CA ASP A 151 -16.94 -14.53 11.21
C ASP A 151 -16.69 -15.71 10.24
N GLU A 152 -17.53 -15.84 9.21
CA GLU A 152 -17.43 -16.92 8.22
C GLU A 152 -16.17 -16.81 7.37
N GLU A 153 -15.78 -15.61 6.94
CA GLU A 153 -14.62 -15.43 6.06
C GLU A 153 -13.33 -15.77 6.80
N LEU A 154 -13.21 -15.29 8.05
CA LEU A 154 -12.05 -15.59 8.89
C LEU A 154 -11.99 -17.07 9.29
N ARG A 155 -13.13 -17.66 9.65
CA ARG A 155 -13.21 -19.09 9.98
C ARG A 155 -12.84 -19.96 8.78
N GLN A 156 -13.33 -19.65 7.58
CA GLN A 156 -12.97 -20.41 6.39
C GLN A 156 -11.52 -20.22 5.99
N THR A 157 -11.00 -19.01 6.07
CA THR A 157 -9.64 -18.71 5.60
C THR A 157 -8.56 -19.25 6.54
N VAL A 158 -8.84 -19.28 7.86
CA VAL A 158 -7.83 -19.65 8.86
C VAL A 158 -8.12 -21.00 9.51
N LEU A 159 -9.34 -21.21 10.00
CA LEU A 159 -9.68 -22.42 10.75
C LEU A 159 -9.73 -23.66 9.86
N VAL A 160 -10.22 -23.55 8.62
CA VAL A 160 -10.33 -24.70 7.71
C VAL A 160 -8.95 -25.24 7.29
N PRO A 161 -7.98 -24.44 6.81
CA PRO A 161 -6.64 -24.97 6.50
C PRO A 161 -5.93 -25.58 7.70
N ILE A 162 -6.07 -24.97 8.88
CA ILE A 162 -5.49 -25.51 10.12
C ILE A 162 -6.15 -26.84 10.49
N GLY A 163 -7.48 -26.89 10.52
CA GLY A 163 -8.23 -28.11 10.85
C GLY A 163 -7.96 -29.24 9.85
N LEU A 164 -7.94 -28.92 8.56
CA LEU A 164 -7.60 -29.89 7.50
C LEU A 164 -6.17 -30.39 7.67
N THR A 165 -5.21 -29.52 7.98
CA THR A 165 -3.82 -29.92 8.24
C THR A 165 -3.73 -30.87 9.43
N LEU A 166 -4.39 -30.55 10.55
CA LEU A 166 -4.39 -31.40 11.73
C LEU A 166 -5.02 -32.78 11.47
N LEU A 167 -5.97 -32.87 10.54
CA LEU A 167 -6.62 -34.13 10.15
C LEU A 167 -5.78 -34.93 9.14
N VAL A 168 -5.28 -34.27 8.11
CA VAL A 168 -4.62 -34.91 6.96
C VAL A 168 -3.15 -35.21 7.23
N PHE A 169 -2.46 -34.38 8.03
CA PHE A 169 -1.04 -34.56 8.31
C PHE A 169 -0.71 -35.93 8.93
N PRO A 170 -1.41 -36.40 9.99
CA PRO A 170 -1.12 -37.72 10.56
C PRO A 170 -1.36 -38.86 9.54
N LEU A 171 -2.38 -38.73 8.69
CA LEU A 171 -2.70 -39.71 7.65
C LEU A 171 -1.61 -39.79 6.57
N LEU A 172 -1.12 -38.64 6.11
CA LEU A 172 -0.01 -38.59 5.15
C LEU A 172 1.31 -39.02 5.77
N ALA A 173 1.58 -38.61 7.01
CA ALA A 173 2.79 -38.99 7.73
C ALA A 173 2.91 -40.51 7.91
N THR A 174 1.79 -41.20 8.10
CA THR A 174 1.76 -42.67 8.25
C THR A 174 1.75 -43.43 6.92
N SER A 175 1.22 -42.85 5.83
CA SER A 175 1.11 -43.51 4.52
C SER A 175 2.30 -43.28 3.60
N VAL A 176 2.77 -42.03 3.46
CA VAL A 176 3.83 -41.63 2.52
C VAL A 176 5.07 -41.06 3.21
N GLY A 177 5.05 -40.99 4.55
CA GLY A 177 6.13 -40.48 5.38
C GLY A 177 5.95 -39.00 5.75
N PRO A 178 6.48 -38.57 6.92
CA PRO A 178 6.21 -37.25 7.48
C PRO A 178 6.78 -36.10 6.64
N ALA A 179 7.95 -36.27 6.02
CA ALA A 179 8.56 -35.24 5.16
C ALA A 179 7.72 -34.99 3.90
N THR A 180 7.33 -36.05 3.19
CA THR A 180 6.49 -35.98 1.99
C THR A 180 5.10 -35.44 2.32
N GLY A 181 4.51 -35.87 3.44
CA GLY A 181 3.23 -35.36 3.92
C GLY A 181 3.25 -33.88 4.25
N ALA A 182 4.30 -33.42 4.95
CA ALA A 182 4.51 -32.00 5.21
C ALA A 182 4.65 -31.19 3.91
N ALA A 183 5.49 -31.65 2.97
CA ALA A 183 5.70 -30.98 1.69
C ALA A 183 4.39 -30.86 0.88
N ALA A 184 3.57 -31.93 0.84
CA ALA A 184 2.27 -31.91 0.17
C ALA A 184 1.32 -30.89 0.80
N ILE A 185 1.22 -30.87 2.13
CA ILE A 185 0.36 -29.93 2.85
C ILE A 185 0.83 -28.49 2.66
N THR A 186 2.13 -28.22 2.81
CA THR A 186 2.70 -26.88 2.57
C THR A 186 2.42 -26.41 1.14
N THR A 187 2.49 -27.31 0.17
CA THR A 187 2.16 -26.98 -1.23
C THR A 187 0.70 -26.59 -1.38
N VAL A 188 -0.23 -27.36 -0.81
CA VAL A 188 -1.67 -27.08 -0.88
C VAL A 188 -2.02 -25.78 -0.15
N ILE A 189 -1.50 -25.56 1.06
CA ILE A 189 -1.71 -24.32 1.82
C ILE A 189 -1.12 -23.13 1.06
N GLY A 190 0.10 -23.26 0.54
CA GLY A 190 0.75 -22.20 -0.24
C GLY A 190 -0.08 -21.83 -1.46
N LEU A 191 -0.60 -22.82 -2.20
CA LEU A 191 -1.48 -22.60 -3.34
C LEU A 191 -2.80 -21.91 -2.93
N PHE A 192 -3.39 -22.31 -1.81
CA PHE A 192 -4.59 -21.68 -1.27
C PHE A 192 -4.35 -20.21 -0.87
N LEU A 193 -3.22 -19.91 -0.23
CA LEU A 193 -2.86 -18.53 0.12
C LEU A 193 -2.64 -17.66 -1.11
N LEU A 194 -1.99 -18.20 -2.16
CA LEU A 194 -1.85 -17.49 -3.42
C LEU A 194 -3.21 -17.27 -4.10
N TYR A 195 -4.10 -18.26 -4.09
CA TYR A 195 -5.46 -18.15 -4.62
C TYR A 195 -6.22 -16.98 -3.96
N LYS A 196 -6.22 -16.92 -2.62
CA LYS A 196 -6.89 -15.83 -1.89
C LYS A 196 -6.15 -14.50 -2.05
N GLY A 197 -4.81 -14.52 -2.01
CA GLY A 197 -3.97 -13.32 -2.11
C GLY A 197 -4.09 -12.58 -3.44
N PHE A 198 -4.27 -13.32 -4.54
CA PHE A 198 -4.54 -12.74 -5.86
C PHE A 198 -6.02 -12.39 -6.09
N ASN A 199 -6.89 -12.64 -5.10
CA ASN A 199 -8.34 -12.47 -5.19
C ASN A 199 -8.90 -13.08 -6.49
N VAL A 200 -8.50 -14.32 -6.77
CA VAL A 200 -8.77 -15.01 -8.04
C VAL A 200 -10.26 -15.07 -8.35
N ASP A 201 -11.12 -15.17 -7.33
CA ASP A 201 -12.58 -15.14 -7.44
C ASP A 201 -13.10 -13.89 -8.17
N GLU A 202 -12.61 -12.72 -7.75
CA GLU A 202 -13.01 -11.44 -8.34
C GLU A 202 -12.44 -11.28 -9.75
N LEU A 203 -11.21 -11.73 -9.97
CA LEU A 203 -10.57 -11.72 -11.29
C LEU A 203 -11.38 -12.57 -12.28
N LEU A 204 -11.78 -13.79 -11.90
CA LEU A 204 -12.58 -14.68 -12.73
C LEU A 204 -13.95 -14.07 -13.05
N THR A 205 -14.60 -13.45 -12.07
CA THR A 205 -15.91 -12.82 -12.27
C THR A 205 -15.81 -11.65 -13.24
N ARG A 206 -14.78 -10.80 -13.11
CA ARG A 206 -14.51 -9.71 -14.06
C ARG A 206 -14.24 -10.23 -15.47
N LEU A 207 -13.41 -11.25 -15.60
CA LEU A 207 -13.11 -11.89 -16.90
C LEU A 207 -14.35 -12.50 -17.54
N ALA A 208 -15.19 -13.17 -16.76
CA ALA A 208 -16.44 -13.77 -17.24
C ALA A 208 -17.42 -12.70 -17.74
N HIS A 209 -17.55 -11.58 -17.01
CA HIS A 209 -18.38 -10.46 -17.44
C HIS A 209 -17.87 -9.81 -18.73
N GLN A 210 -16.57 -9.52 -18.82
CA GLN A 210 -15.96 -8.95 -20.04
C GLN A 210 -16.10 -9.87 -21.24
N THR A 211 -15.89 -11.17 -21.06
CA THR A 211 -16.04 -12.17 -22.13
C THR A 211 -17.49 -12.22 -22.61
N ARG A 212 -18.46 -12.16 -21.70
CA ARG A 212 -19.88 -12.14 -22.03
C ARG A 212 -20.23 -10.89 -22.84
N GLU A 213 -19.80 -9.72 -22.41
CA GLU A 213 -20.05 -8.45 -23.11
C GLU A 213 -19.40 -8.42 -24.50
N SER A 214 -18.16 -8.90 -24.61
CA SER A 214 -17.43 -9.04 -25.86
C SER A 214 -18.09 -10.02 -26.84
N LEU A 215 -18.59 -11.17 -26.35
CA LEU A 215 -19.33 -12.14 -27.16
C LEU A 215 -20.65 -11.57 -27.70
N TYR A 216 -21.39 -10.79 -26.91
CA TYR A 216 -22.61 -10.12 -27.39
C TYR A 216 -22.30 -9.00 -28.40
N SER A 217 -21.11 -8.42 -28.35
CA SER A 217 -20.66 -7.38 -29.29
C SER A 217 -20.11 -7.90 -30.62
N GLY A 218 -19.96 -9.22 -30.79
CA GLY A 218 -19.53 -9.84 -32.05
C GLY A 218 -18.03 -9.67 -32.36
N GLN A 219 -17.19 -9.44 -31.35
CA GLN A 219 -15.75 -9.27 -31.49
C GLN A 219 -15.05 -10.55 -31.97
N VAL A 220 -14.25 -10.44 -33.04
CA VAL A 220 -13.42 -11.50 -33.62
C VAL A 220 -12.29 -11.89 -32.65
N SER A 221 -11.82 -10.95 -31.80
CA SER A 221 -10.76 -11.25 -30.83
C SER A 221 -11.13 -12.36 -29.85
N VAL A 222 -12.41 -12.54 -29.50
CA VAL A 222 -12.82 -13.60 -28.56
C VAL A 222 -12.42 -14.98 -29.05
N VAL A 223 -12.75 -15.28 -30.31
CA VAL A 223 -12.42 -16.59 -30.91
C VAL A 223 -10.90 -16.76 -30.97
N THR A 224 -10.17 -15.71 -31.36
CA THR A 224 -8.71 -15.76 -31.42
C THR A 224 -8.05 -15.89 -30.05
N TYR A 225 -8.63 -15.34 -28.98
CA TYR A 225 -8.13 -15.50 -27.62
C TYR A 225 -8.33 -16.92 -27.12
N VAL A 226 -9.44 -17.56 -27.45
CA VAL A 226 -9.65 -19.00 -27.14
C VAL A 226 -8.63 -19.86 -27.88
N VAL A 227 -8.39 -19.59 -29.17
CA VAL A 227 -7.36 -20.29 -29.94
C VAL A 227 -5.97 -20.04 -29.36
N ALA A 228 -5.65 -18.79 -28.98
CA ALA A 228 -4.39 -18.43 -28.35
C ALA A 228 -4.20 -19.12 -26.99
N ALA A 229 -5.24 -19.25 -26.18
CA ALA A 229 -5.20 -20.00 -24.93
C ALA A 229 -4.90 -21.49 -25.18
N GLY A 230 -5.54 -22.09 -26.19
CA GLY A 230 -5.24 -23.46 -26.62
C GLY A 230 -3.79 -23.63 -27.08
N LEU A 231 -3.29 -22.73 -27.94
CA LEU A 231 -1.89 -22.74 -28.40
C LEU A 231 -0.89 -22.53 -27.26
N THR A 232 -1.24 -21.69 -26.28
CA THR A 232 -0.43 -21.50 -25.07
C THR A 232 -0.31 -22.79 -24.29
N PHE A 233 -1.43 -23.49 -24.06
CA PHE A 233 -1.43 -24.78 -23.39
C PHE A 233 -0.60 -25.82 -24.14
N VAL A 234 -0.73 -25.90 -25.47
CA VAL A 234 0.10 -26.77 -26.31
C VAL A 234 1.58 -26.42 -26.15
N GLY A 235 1.94 -25.13 -26.14
CA GLY A 235 3.32 -24.71 -25.94
C GLY A 235 3.90 -25.14 -24.60
N LEU A 236 3.17 -24.92 -23.51
CA LEU A 236 3.58 -25.36 -22.17
C LEU A 236 3.73 -26.88 -22.10
N PHE A 237 2.81 -27.62 -22.72
CA PHE A 237 2.85 -29.07 -22.76
C PHE A 237 4.05 -29.59 -23.56
N VAL A 238 4.30 -29.03 -24.75
CA VAL A 238 5.44 -29.38 -25.60
C VAL A 238 6.77 -29.04 -24.91
N GLY A 239 6.86 -27.90 -24.22
CA GLY A 239 8.02 -27.57 -23.39
C GLY A 239 8.26 -28.57 -22.26
N ALA A 240 7.21 -28.97 -21.55
CA ALA A 240 7.30 -29.96 -20.48
C ALA A 240 7.73 -31.34 -21.00
N LEU A 241 7.24 -31.74 -22.18
CA LEU A 241 7.72 -32.94 -22.88
C LEU A 241 9.20 -32.81 -23.26
N GLY A 242 9.62 -31.64 -23.74
CA GLY A 242 11.02 -31.32 -24.04
C GLY A 242 11.94 -31.57 -22.85
N VAL A 243 11.55 -31.06 -21.67
CA VAL A 243 12.29 -31.29 -20.42
C VAL A 243 12.31 -32.76 -20.03
N SER A 244 11.17 -33.44 -20.16
CA SER A 244 11.04 -34.86 -19.80
C SER A 244 11.94 -35.76 -20.65
N ASN A 245 12.25 -35.34 -21.88
CA ASN A 245 13.12 -36.08 -22.80
C ASN A 245 14.62 -35.88 -22.53
N LEU A 246 15.03 -34.91 -21.70
CA LEU A 246 16.44 -34.61 -21.43
C LEU A 246 17.15 -35.63 -20.49
N GLY A 247 16.43 -36.59 -19.92
CA GLY A 247 16.98 -37.47 -18.89
C GLY A 247 17.35 -36.72 -17.60
N GLU A 248 17.91 -37.43 -16.61
CA GLU A 248 18.33 -36.81 -15.34
C GLU A 248 19.56 -35.91 -15.56
N THR A 249 19.31 -34.63 -15.82
CA THR A 249 20.35 -33.60 -15.94
C THR A 249 20.51 -32.85 -14.61
N PRO A 250 21.72 -32.77 -14.02
CA PRO A 250 21.93 -31.99 -12.82
C PRO A 250 21.79 -30.48 -13.09
N GLY A 251 21.01 -29.80 -12.24
CA GLY A 251 20.78 -28.35 -12.32
C GLY A 251 19.51 -27.94 -13.07
N VAL A 252 19.12 -26.67 -12.95
CA VAL A 252 17.83 -26.15 -13.47
C VAL A 252 17.99 -25.45 -14.82
N VAL A 253 19.19 -25.00 -15.17
CA VAL A 253 19.43 -24.12 -16.33
C VAL A 253 19.13 -24.81 -17.66
N ILE A 254 19.60 -26.05 -17.86
CA ILE A 254 19.37 -26.79 -19.12
C ILE A 254 17.91 -27.20 -19.29
N PRO A 255 17.23 -27.79 -18.28
CA PRO A 255 15.79 -28.01 -18.33
C PRO A 255 14.99 -26.72 -18.65
N ALA A 256 15.31 -25.61 -17.99
CA ALA A 256 14.60 -24.34 -18.24
C ALA A 256 14.82 -23.83 -19.67
N THR A 257 16.04 -23.96 -20.19
CA THR A 257 16.40 -23.54 -21.56
C THR A 257 15.70 -24.40 -22.61
N GLN A 258 15.64 -25.73 -22.39
CA GLN A 258 14.92 -26.65 -23.28
C GLN A 258 13.42 -26.37 -23.27
N PHE A 259 12.84 -26.19 -22.09
CA PHE A 259 11.44 -25.80 -21.94
C PHE A 259 11.14 -24.54 -22.77
N ALA A 260 11.99 -23.51 -22.63
CA ALA A 260 11.85 -22.27 -23.37
C ALA A 260 11.95 -22.53 -24.89
N PHE A 261 13.00 -23.20 -25.35
CA PHE A 261 13.24 -23.46 -26.77
C PHE A 261 12.05 -24.16 -27.46
N ASP A 262 11.46 -25.16 -26.81
CA ASP A 262 10.35 -25.95 -27.34
C ASP A 262 8.99 -25.25 -27.21
N SER A 263 8.80 -24.45 -26.15
CA SER A 263 7.54 -23.72 -25.92
C SER A 263 7.38 -22.47 -26.80
N ILE A 264 8.47 -21.73 -27.03
CA ILE A 264 8.43 -20.39 -27.65
C ILE A 264 7.72 -20.37 -29.00
N PRO A 265 7.89 -21.32 -29.95
CA PRO A 265 7.19 -21.26 -31.23
C PRO A 265 5.66 -21.29 -31.06
N TRP A 266 5.16 -22.10 -30.14
CA TRP A 266 3.73 -22.20 -29.85
C TRP A 266 3.21 -20.97 -29.11
N LEU A 267 3.99 -20.45 -28.15
CA LEU A 267 3.67 -19.21 -27.44
C LEU A 267 3.68 -17.99 -28.39
N ALA A 268 4.61 -17.97 -29.35
CA ALA A 268 4.67 -16.94 -30.39
C ALA A 268 3.42 -16.98 -31.27
N MET A 269 3.03 -18.18 -31.72
CA MET A 269 1.79 -18.38 -32.49
C MET A 269 0.55 -17.96 -31.68
N ALA A 270 0.47 -18.31 -30.40
CA ALA A 270 -0.61 -17.90 -29.51
C ALA A 270 -0.72 -16.37 -29.43
N ALA A 271 0.39 -15.69 -29.12
CA ALA A 271 0.44 -14.24 -29.00
C ALA A 271 0.15 -13.54 -30.33
N LEU A 272 0.62 -14.10 -31.45
CA LEU A 272 0.28 -13.61 -32.79
C LEU A 272 -1.20 -13.75 -33.10
N THR A 273 -1.81 -14.91 -32.83
CA THR A 273 -3.24 -15.13 -33.03
C THR A 273 -4.07 -14.15 -32.20
N ALA A 274 -3.72 -13.95 -30.92
CA ALA A 274 -4.38 -12.97 -30.07
C ALA A 274 -4.22 -11.53 -30.58
N SER A 275 -3.01 -11.15 -31.03
CA SER A 275 -2.76 -9.83 -31.59
C SER A 275 -3.52 -9.59 -32.90
N ALA A 276 -3.63 -10.62 -33.74
CA ALA A 276 -4.34 -10.56 -35.01
C ALA A 276 -5.85 -10.35 -34.80
N GLY A 277 -6.47 -11.07 -33.86
CA GLY A 277 -7.89 -10.86 -33.56
C GLY A 277 -8.18 -9.48 -32.99
N ARG A 278 -7.31 -8.96 -32.13
CA ARG A 278 -7.43 -7.59 -31.62
C ARG A 278 -7.27 -6.54 -32.72
N LEU A 279 -6.35 -6.77 -33.66
CA LEU A 279 -6.16 -5.90 -34.82
C LEU A 279 -7.37 -5.92 -35.76
N LEU A 280 -7.98 -7.09 -35.95
CA LEU A 280 -9.20 -7.23 -36.74
C LEU A 280 -10.36 -6.47 -36.10
N ASP A 281 -10.54 -6.56 -34.77
CA ASP A 281 -11.58 -5.81 -34.07
C ASP A 281 -11.41 -4.30 -34.20
N GLU A 282 -10.17 -3.81 -34.07
CA GLU A 282 -9.86 -2.38 -34.24
C GLU A 282 -10.05 -1.93 -35.69
N ALA A 283 -9.73 -2.79 -36.67
CA ALA A 283 -9.90 -2.49 -38.09
C ALA A 283 -11.37 -2.50 -38.54
N ILE A 284 -12.24 -3.25 -37.84
CA ILE A 284 -13.68 -3.30 -38.09
C ILE A 284 -14.41 -2.16 -37.37
N GLY A 285 -13.83 -1.61 -36.30
CA GLY A 285 -14.40 -0.49 -35.55
C GLY A 285 -14.42 0.84 -36.34
N GLU A 286 -15.32 1.75 -35.97
CA GLU A 286 -15.44 3.08 -36.59
C GLU A 286 -14.33 4.06 -36.18
N ALA A 287 -13.46 3.68 -35.23
CA ALA A 287 -12.39 4.51 -34.70
C ALA A 287 -11.08 4.33 -35.50
N PRO A 288 -10.24 5.38 -35.60
CA PRO A 288 -8.94 5.28 -36.26
C PRO A 288 -8.02 4.33 -35.49
N ILE A 289 -7.44 3.36 -36.21
CA ILE A 289 -6.53 2.35 -35.65
C ILE A 289 -5.36 3.03 -34.93
N ARG A 290 -5.21 2.76 -33.63
CA ARG A 290 -4.07 3.26 -32.86
C ARG A 290 -2.76 2.59 -33.32
N SER A 291 -1.75 3.41 -33.58
CA SER A 291 -0.39 3.00 -33.96
C SER A 291 0.23 1.93 -33.05
N SER A 292 -0.11 1.97 -31.75
CA SER A 292 0.36 1.04 -30.74
C SER A 292 -0.08 -0.41 -30.99
N PHE A 293 -1.26 -0.64 -31.59
CA PHE A 293 -1.74 -1.99 -31.87
C PHE A 293 -1.08 -2.61 -33.11
N LEU A 294 -0.73 -1.80 -34.11
CA LEU A 294 -0.09 -2.27 -35.35
C LEU A 294 1.31 -2.83 -35.12
N ASN A 295 2.03 -2.35 -34.11
CA ASN A 295 3.37 -2.83 -33.79
C ASN A 295 3.37 -4.15 -32.96
N LEU A 296 2.25 -4.51 -32.31
CA LEU A 296 2.18 -5.69 -31.44
C LEU A 296 2.64 -7.01 -32.08
N PRO A 297 2.17 -7.43 -33.27
CA PRO A 297 2.59 -8.70 -33.86
C PRO A 297 4.08 -8.73 -34.19
N PHE A 298 4.66 -7.60 -34.60
CA PHE A 298 6.08 -7.48 -34.91
C PHE A 298 6.95 -7.54 -33.66
N ILE A 299 6.52 -6.89 -32.57
CA ILE A 299 7.19 -6.98 -31.26
C ILE A 299 7.17 -8.43 -30.76
N VAL A 300 6.00 -9.10 -30.82
CA VAL A 300 5.85 -10.49 -30.39
C VAL A 300 6.82 -11.39 -31.17
N LEU A 301 6.85 -11.28 -32.49
CA LEU A 301 7.77 -12.04 -33.34
C LEU A 301 9.24 -11.77 -33.01
N ALA A 302 9.62 -10.51 -32.88
CA ALA A 302 10.99 -10.13 -32.56
C ALA A 302 11.44 -10.71 -31.21
N VAL A 303 10.61 -10.56 -30.17
CA VAL A 303 10.90 -11.12 -28.84
C VAL A 303 11.00 -12.63 -28.90
N SER A 304 10.05 -13.32 -29.55
CA SER A 304 10.09 -14.78 -29.67
C SER A 304 11.33 -15.27 -30.41
N LEU A 305 11.76 -14.59 -31.47
CA LEU A 305 13.00 -14.92 -32.19
C LEU A 305 14.24 -14.76 -31.31
N VAL A 306 14.31 -13.69 -30.52
CA VAL A 306 15.44 -13.44 -29.59
C VAL A 306 15.49 -14.54 -28.53
N VAL A 307 14.39 -14.80 -27.82
CA VAL A 307 14.37 -15.80 -26.74
C VAL A 307 14.68 -17.18 -27.30
N ARG A 308 14.15 -17.54 -28.48
CA ARG A 308 14.46 -18.81 -29.14
C ARG A 308 15.92 -18.89 -29.58
N GLY A 309 16.49 -17.80 -30.09
CA GLY A 309 17.90 -17.72 -30.48
C GLY A 309 18.85 -17.94 -29.31
N PHE A 310 18.61 -17.27 -28.18
CA PHE A 310 19.41 -17.49 -26.96
C PHE A 310 19.23 -18.90 -26.40
N SER A 311 18.00 -19.43 -26.41
CA SER A 311 17.76 -20.80 -25.96
C SER A 311 18.50 -21.81 -26.84
N ALA A 312 18.49 -21.63 -28.16
CA ALA A 312 19.24 -22.45 -29.10
C ALA A 312 20.75 -22.39 -28.85
N TYR A 313 21.30 -21.20 -28.61
CA TYR A 313 22.72 -21.00 -28.34
C TYR A 313 23.20 -21.82 -27.14
N PHE A 314 22.46 -21.76 -26.02
CA PHE A 314 22.80 -22.51 -24.82
C PHE A 314 22.68 -24.03 -24.99
N LEU A 315 21.66 -24.50 -25.72
CA LEU A 315 21.48 -25.92 -26.00
C LEU A 315 22.55 -26.46 -26.95
N GLU A 316 22.94 -25.69 -27.96
CA GLU A 316 23.99 -26.06 -28.92
C GLU A 316 25.37 -26.08 -28.24
N GLN A 317 25.65 -25.13 -27.35
CA GLN A 317 26.88 -25.10 -26.54
C GLN A 317 27.04 -26.33 -25.64
N GLN A 318 25.94 -26.96 -25.27
CA GLN A 318 25.88 -28.16 -24.43
C GLN A 318 25.72 -29.45 -25.25
N ASN A 319 25.77 -29.37 -26.58
CA ASN A 319 25.56 -30.49 -27.52
C ASN A 319 24.20 -31.19 -27.33
N VAL A 320 23.19 -30.47 -26.86
CA VAL A 320 21.81 -30.98 -26.72
C VAL A 320 21.09 -30.95 -28.07
N ILE A 321 21.42 -29.97 -28.92
CA ILE A 321 20.90 -29.84 -30.28
C ILE A 321 22.06 -29.78 -31.27
N ASP A 322 21.84 -30.34 -32.47
CA ASP A 322 22.83 -30.31 -33.54
C ASP A 322 23.01 -28.89 -34.12
N PRO A 323 24.23 -28.54 -34.58
CA PRO A 323 24.48 -27.31 -35.32
C PRO A 323 23.59 -27.19 -36.55
N PHE A 324 23.15 -25.97 -36.84
CA PHE A 324 22.24 -25.73 -37.96
C PHE A 324 22.99 -25.84 -39.28
N VAL A 325 22.60 -26.79 -40.14
CA VAL A 325 23.18 -26.97 -41.46
C VAL A 325 22.33 -26.24 -42.49
N VAL A 326 22.92 -25.26 -43.17
CA VAL A 326 22.26 -24.60 -44.30
C VAL A 326 22.34 -25.54 -45.50
N PRO A 327 21.20 -26.04 -46.02
CA PRO A 327 21.22 -26.85 -47.22
C PRO A 327 21.70 -26.02 -48.41
N ALA A 328 22.42 -26.65 -49.32
CA ALA A 328 22.77 -26.03 -50.59
C ALA A 328 21.47 -25.69 -51.34
N ALA A 329 21.30 -24.44 -51.72
CA ALA A 329 20.16 -23.97 -52.49
C ALA A 329 20.66 -23.29 -53.76
N GLU A 330 20.03 -23.66 -54.88
CA GLU A 330 20.21 -22.96 -56.15
C GLU A 330 18.94 -22.13 -56.40
N LEU A 331 19.02 -20.84 -56.12
CA LEU A 331 17.93 -19.89 -56.38
C LEU A 331 18.39 -18.90 -57.46
N GLY A 332 18.32 -19.33 -58.72
CA GLY A 332 18.64 -18.50 -59.88
C GLY A 332 20.10 -18.07 -59.92
N VAL A 333 20.37 -16.79 -59.66
CA VAL A 333 21.74 -16.19 -59.69
C VAL A 333 22.47 -16.36 -58.35
N LEU A 334 21.80 -16.85 -57.30
CA LEU A 334 22.37 -17.09 -55.98
C LEU A 334 22.57 -18.60 -55.78
N SER A 335 23.83 -19.02 -55.73
CA SER A 335 24.22 -20.39 -55.36
C SER A 335 24.95 -20.34 -54.03
N ASN A 336 24.49 -21.10 -53.04
CA ASN A 336 25.22 -21.30 -51.77
C ASN A 336 25.65 -22.75 -51.63
N GLU A 337 26.92 -22.96 -51.26
CA GLU A 337 27.40 -24.27 -50.84
C GLU A 337 26.82 -24.65 -49.46
N ARG A 338 26.76 -25.95 -49.17
CA ARG A 338 26.34 -26.42 -47.84
C ARG A 338 27.39 -25.98 -46.82
N PHE A 339 26.99 -25.16 -45.85
CA PHE A 339 27.83 -24.79 -44.72
C PHE A 339 27.10 -25.02 -43.40
N VAL A 340 27.88 -25.33 -42.36
CA VAL A 340 27.40 -25.51 -41.00
C VAL A 340 27.49 -24.17 -40.30
N MET A 341 26.36 -23.64 -39.79
CA MET A 341 26.38 -22.48 -38.92
C MET A 341 26.74 -22.92 -37.50
N GLY A 342 27.73 -22.28 -36.92
CA GLY A 342 28.00 -22.43 -35.48
C GLY A 342 26.95 -21.74 -34.62
N ALA A 343 26.89 -22.09 -33.34
CA ALA A 343 25.93 -21.54 -32.38
C ALA A 343 25.89 -20.00 -32.36
N GLY A 344 27.04 -19.36 -32.47
CA GLY A 344 27.15 -17.89 -32.52
C GLY A 344 26.57 -17.28 -33.80
N GLU A 345 26.78 -17.91 -34.95
CA GLU A 345 26.26 -17.45 -36.25
C GLU A 345 24.74 -17.60 -36.31
N ARG A 346 24.23 -18.72 -35.79
CA ARG A 346 22.79 -18.97 -35.65
C ARG A 346 22.14 -17.95 -34.72
N LEU A 347 22.76 -17.66 -33.57
CA LEU A 347 22.27 -16.62 -32.65
C LEU A 347 22.25 -15.25 -33.33
N ALA A 348 23.33 -14.88 -34.02
CA ALA A 348 23.41 -13.62 -34.76
C ALA A 348 22.29 -13.52 -35.81
N LEU A 349 21.99 -14.59 -36.54
CA LEU A 349 20.88 -14.64 -37.49
C LEU A 349 19.53 -14.37 -36.81
N PHE A 350 19.23 -15.00 -35.67
CA PHE A 350 17.99 -14.76 -34.92
C PHE A 350 17.87 -13.31 -34.46
N VAL A 351 18.94 -12.74 -33.89
CA VAL A 351 18.96 -11.36 -33.37
C VAL A 351 18.82 -10.35 -34.51
N VAL A 352 19.56 -10.52 -35.61
CA VAL A 352 19.46 -9.63 -36.78
C VAL A 352 18.07 -9.71 -37.40
N THR A 353 17.50 -10.93 -37.54
CA THR A 353 16.14 -11.11 -38.04
C THR A 353 15.13 -10.43 -37.12
N ALA A 354 15.28 -10.54 -35.79
CA ALA A 354 14.40 -9.87 -34.83
C ALA A 354 14.46 -8.34 -34.93
N ILE A 355 15.66 -7.77 -35.10
CA ILE A 355 15.85 -6.32 -35.29
C ILE A 355 15.16 -5.87 -36.57
N VAL A 356 15.36 -6.60 -37.68
CA VAL A 356 14.72 -6.29 -38.97
C VAL A 356 13.19 -6.34 -38.85
N VAL A 357 12.64 -7.39 -38.22
CA VAL A 357 11.19 -7.53 -37.99
C VAL A 357 10.65 -6.37 -37.15
N SER A 358 11.36 -5.97 -36.10
CA SER A 358 10.97 -4.83 -35.26
C SER A 358 11.01 -3.50 -36.00
N LEU A 359 12.01 -3.28 -36.86
CA LEU A 359 12.12 -2.06 -37.67
C LEU A 359 11.02 -1.98 -38.72
N VAL A 360 10.72 -3.09 -39.40
CA VAL A 360 9.62 -3.19 -40.36
C VAL A 360 8.28 -2.90 -39.66
N GLY A 361 8.06 -3.46 -38.47
CA GLY A 361 6.87 -3.18 -37.67
C GLY A 361 6.71 -1.70 -37.31
N ALA A 362 7.80 -1.06 -36.86
CA ALA A 362 7.81 0.37 -36.55
C ALA A 362 7.56 1.24 -37.80
N GLN A 363 8.13 0.87 -38.94
CA GLN A 363 7.93 1.58 -40.21
C GLN A 363 6.48 1.49 -40.67
N ILE A 364 5.88 0.29 -40.67
CA ILE A 364 4.47 0.08 -41.03
C ILE A 364 3.54 0.88 -40.11
N ALA A 365 3.78 0.83 -38.79
CA ALA A 365 3.00 1.61 -37.83
C ALA A 365 3.09 3.13 -38.09
N SER A 366 4.27 3.64 -38.46
CA SER A 366 4.46 5.06 -38.78
C SER A 366 3.74 5.51 -40.05
N ILE A 367 3.74 4.69 -41.10
CA ILE A 367 3.11 4.99 -42.39
C ILE A 367 1.59 5.09 -42.22
N VAL A 368 0.98 4.12 -41.52
CA VAL A 368 -0.48 4.08 -41.31
C VAL A 368 -0.94 5.21 -40.38
N SER A 369 -0.11 5.62 -39.42
CA SER A 369 -0.43 6.74 -38.52
C SER A 369 -0.29 8.11 -39.20
N GLY A 370 0.63 8.23 -40.16
CA GLY A 370 0.86 9.46 -40.91
C GLY A 370 -0.27 9.83 -41.88
N SER A 371 -1.03 8.85 -42.38
CA SER A 371 -2.15 9.11 -43.30
C SER A 371 -3.39 9.69 -42.62
N SER A 372 -3.57 9.51 -41.31
CA SER A 372 -4.75 10.01 -40.57
C SER A 372 -4.59 11.46 -40.08
N GLY A 373 -3.40 12.06 -40.20
CA GLY A 373 -3.09 13.39 -39.68
C GLY A 373 -3.25 14.55 -40.69
N ASN A 374 -3.58 14.28 -41.96
CA ASN A 374 -3.49 15.28 -43.03
C ASN A 374 -4.84 15.84 -43.53
N GLU A 375 -5.97 15.60 -42.84
CA GLU A 375 -7.30 16.09 -43.25
C GLU A 375 -7.94 17.15 -42.32
N ARG A 376 -7.20 17.72 -41.35
CA ARG A 376 -7.69 18.87 -40.56
C ARG A 376 -6.63 19.93 -40.36
N ARG A 377 -6.20 20.55 -41.45
CA ARG A 377 -5.60 21.90 -41.45
C ARG A 377 -5.69 22.44 -42.88
N ASP A 378 -6.80 23.13 -43.15
CA ASP A 378 -7.02 24.15 -44.19
C ASP A 378 -8.54 24.38 -44.22
N GLY A 379 -9.12 25.56 -44.03
CA GLY A 379 -8.59 26.89 -43.77
C GLY A 379 -9.72 27.78 -43.22
N GLY A 380 -9.34 28.91 -42.65
CA GLY A 380 -10.28 29.90 -42.12
C GLY A 380 -9.52 31.11 -41.63
N SER A 381 -9.00 31.90 -42.56
CA SER A 381 -8.50 33.24 -42.31
C SER A 381 -9.66 34.22 -42.21
N ASP A 382 -9.64 34.98 -41.12
CA ASP A 382 -10.42 36.17 -40.76
C ASP A 382 -11.18 36.91 -41.86
N ALA A 383 -12.50 37.08 -41.65
CA ALA A 383 -13.26 38.23 -42.13
C ALA A 383 -14.57 38.44 -41.33
N ASP A 384 -14.61 39.59 -40.63
CA ASP A 384 -15.75 40.49 -40.42
C ASP A 384 -16.97 40.11 -39.52
N ARG A 385 -17.12 40.96 -38.47
CA ARG A 385 -18.33 41.67 -37.98
C ARG A 385 -19.35 40.99 -37.05
N ASN A 386 -19.26 41.42 -35.78
CA ASN A 386 -20.22 42.23 -34.99
C ASN A 386 -21.70 41.81 -34.80
N ALA A 387 -22.17 42.06 -33.57
CA ALA A 387 -23.51 41.91 -32.96
C ALA A 387 -23.85 40.48 -32.50
N GLY A 388 -24.25 40.16 -31.26
CA GLY A 388 -24.84 40.92 -30.14
C GLY A 388 -26.01 40.07 -29.60
N GLY A 389 -26.09 39.79 -28.29
CA GLY A 389 -27.29 39.19 -27.68
C GLY A 389 -27.09 38.18 -26.53
N ASP A 390 -27.39 38.64 -25.31
CA ASP A 390 -27.85 38.01 -24.06
C ASP A 390 -27.94 36.48 -23.86
N GLY A 391 -27.21 36.01 -22.82
CA GLY A 391 -27.60 35.19 -21.63
C GLY A 391 -28.40 33.87 -21.72
N PRO A 392 -28.58 33.13 -20.59
CA PRO A 392 -27.66 32.80 -19.50
C PRO A 392 -27.63 31.29 -19.15
N ASP A 393 -26.84 30.93 -18.13
CA ASP A 393 -26.87 29.71 -17.30
C ASP A 393 -26.54 28.33 -17.92
N SER A 394 -25.43 27.73 -17.47
CA SER A 394 -25.51 26.70 -16.42
C SER A 394 -24.15 26.01 -16.17
N SER A 395 -23.71 26.16 -14.92
CA SER A 395 -23.11 25.12 -14.06
C SER A 395 -21.92 24.25 -14.52
N VAL A 396 -20.83 24.45 -13.77
CA VAL A 396 -20.13 23.44 -12.94
C VAL A 396 -18.97 22.66 -13.58
N GLU A 397 -17.79 23.06 -13.09
CA GLU A 397 -16.63 22.28 -12.66
C GLU A 397 -15.95 21.32 -13.64
N ARG A 398 -14.69 21.66 -13.94
CA ARG A 398 -13.61 20.68 -13.81
C ARG A 398 -12.26 21.34 -13.60
N GLY A 399 -11.53 20.81 -12.63
CA GLY A 399 -10.09 20.61 -12.78
C GLY A 399 -9.20 21.61 -12.05
N THR A 400 -8.77 21.19 -10.86
CA THR A 400 -7.35 21.22 -10.49
C THR A 400 -6.49 20.74 -11.67
N PRO A 401 -5.36 21.40 -11.94
CA PRO A 401 -4.17 20.68 -12.32
C PRO A 401 -3.08 20.91 -11.28
N ALA A 402 -2.57 19.79 -10.77
CA ALA A 402 -1.21 19.74 -10.29
C ALA A 402 -0.30 20.17 -11.44
N ASP A 403 0.58 21.13 -11.17
CA ASP A 403 1.82 21.23 -11.92
C ASP A 403 2.96 21.25 -10.91
N GLY A 404 3.88 20.32 -11.13
CA GLY A 404 5.05 20.16 -10.31
C GLY A 404 6.02 21.31 -10.54
N THR A 405 6.87 21.56 -9.56
CA THR A 405 8.21 22.05 -9.87
C THR A 405 9.18 21.51 -8.85
N ALA A 406 10.21 20.90 -9.42
CA ALA A 406 11.37 20.39 -8.75
C ALA A 406 12.09 21.45 -7.93
N ASN A 407 12.92 20.96 -6.99
CA ASN A 407 14.36 21.21 -6.90
C ASN A 407 14.81 21.58 -5.49
N ARG A 408 15.59 20.68 -4.84
CA ARG A 408 16.93 21.01 -4.29
C ARG A 408 17.57 19.82 -3.59
N GLN A 409 18.81 19.56 -3.98
CA GLN A 409 19.82 18.80 -3.25
C GLN A 409 20.24 19.49 -1.96
N ALA A 410 20.42 18.69 -0.90
CA ALA A 410 21.46 18.77 0.15
C ALA A 410 21.13 17.61 1.11
N GLY A 411 21.95 16.56 1.30
CA GLY A 411 23.34 16.62 1.72
C GLY A 411 23.39 16.74 3.24
N LEU A 412 23.41 15.60 3.96
CA LEU A 412 23.86 15.45 5.36
C LEU A 412 23.62 14.00 5.82
N LEU A 413 24.66 13.17 5.80
CA LEU A 413 24.80 12.05 6.74
C LEU A 413 26.23 12.11 7.27
N ALA A 414 26.34 12.68 8.46
CA ALA A 414 27.47 12.58 9.35
C ALA A 414 26.94 11.95 10.64
N ASP A 415 27.43 10.76 10.97
CA ASP A 415 27.79 10.32 12.33
C ASP A 415 28.41 8.92 12.15
N GLY A 416 29.55 8.56 12.71
CA GLY A 416 30.12 8.98 13.98
C GLY A 416 30.65 7.69 14.60
N SER A 417 31.92 7.41 14.33
CA SER A 417 32.68 6.37 15.00
C SER A 417 32.97 6.80 16.44
N ASP A 418 32.66 5.97 17.42
CA ASP A 418 33.53 5.78 18.59
C ASP A 418 33.27 4.43 19.30
N PRO A 419 34.33 3.72 19.74
CA PRO A 419 34.26 2.47 20.49
C PRO A 419 34.48 2.67 22.00
N GLU A 420 34.20 1.60 22.76
CA GLU A 420 34.75 1.25 24.09
C GLU A 420 34.50 2.19 25.28
N LEU A 421 33.73 1.70 26.27
CA LEU A 421 34.07 1.83 27.69
C LEU A 421 33.35 0.73 28.52
N THR A 422 34.06 -0.39 28.61
CA THR A 422 34.20 -1.34 29.73
C THR A 422 33.11 -1.44 30.81
N ASP A 423 32.47 -2.61 30.82
CA ASP A 423 31.94 -3.31 31.98
C ASP A 423 33.07 -4.06 32.71
N GLY A 424 32.95 -4.23 34.03
CA GLY A 424 33.56 -5.34 34.75
C GLY A 424 34.55 -4.99 35.86
N GLY A 425 34.21 -5.43 37.08
CA GLY A 425 35.20 -6.00 38.00
C GLY A 425 35.38 -5.31 39.35
N ALA A 426 34.43 -5.53 40.25
CA ALA A 426 34.65 -5.42 41.68
C ALA A 426 35.44 -6.65 42.17
N ASP A 427 36.47 -6.45 42.99
CA ASP A 427 36.83 -7.39 44.05
C ASP A 427 37.80 -6.82 45.10
N SER A 428 37.60 -7.30 46.33
CA SER A 428 38.44 -7.24 47.53
C SER A 428 38.44 -5.94 48.37
N ASN A 429 37.76 -5.96 49.52
CA ASN A 429 38.42 -6.39 50.76
C ASN A 429 37.54 -6.34 52.02
N ALA A 430 37.86 -7.29 52.91
CA ALA A 430 37.79 -7.26 54.37
C ALA A 430 36.42 -7.41 55.07
N ASN A 431 36.18 -8.65 55.49
CA ASN A 431 35.57 -8.96 56.80
C ASN A 431 36.66 -8.77 57.89
N PRO A 432 36.33 -8.40 59.15
CA PRO A 432 35.81 -9.39 60.09
C PRO A 432 34.68 -8.91 61.04
N ASP A 433 33.77 -9.86 61.29
CA ASP A 433 32.89 -10.10 62.46
C ASP A 433 33.59 -9.76 63.81
N PRO A 434 32.90 -9.48 64.97
CA PRO A 434 31.72 -10.21 65.39
C PRO A 434 30.61 -9.52 66.22
N SER A 435 29.50 -10.24 66.31
CA SER A 435 28.55 -10.34 67.43
C SER A 435 27.50 -9.24 67.62
N ARG A 436 26.23 -9.58 67.33
CA ARG A 436 25.13 -9.54 68.32
C ARG A 436 23.85 -10.19 67.80
N GLU A 437 23.42 -11.21 68.53
CA GLU A 437 22.04 -11.70 68.61
C GLU A 437 21.04 -10.55 68.77
N ARG A 438 19.93 -10.62 68.03
CA ARG A 438 18.62 -10.79 68.68
C ARG A 438 17.51 -11.18 67.70
N ASP A 439 16.86 -12.27 68.09
CA ASP A 439 15.59 -12.81 67.63
C ASP A 439 14.41 -11.83 67.75
N HIS A 440 13.45 -12.07 66.86
CA HIS A 440 11.99 -12.11 67.05
C HIS A 440 11.40 -11.52 68.35
N ASP A 441 10.52 -10.52 68.21
CA ASP A 441 9.05 -10.71 68.32
C ASP A 441 8.29 -9.37 68.27
N ARG A 442 7.41 -9.25 67.26
CA ARG A 442 6.06 -8.63 67.22
C ARG A 442 5.76 -7.88 65.93
#